data_AF-A0A657IWG4-F1
#
_entry.id   AF-A0A657IWG4-F1
#
_cell.length_a   1.000
_cell.length_b   1.000
_cell.length_c   1.000
_cell.angle_alpha   90.00
_cell.angle_beta   90.00
_cell.angle_gamma   90.00
#
_symmetry.space_group_name_H-M   'P 1'
#
loop_
_entity.id
_entity.type
_entity.pdbx_description
1 polymer ?
#
loop_
_entity_poly.entity_id
_entity_poly.type
_entity_poly.pdbx_seq_one_letter_code
_entity_poly.pdbx_strand_id
1 'polypeptide(L)' 'MQSTGGVADVVVDGVTGSLVDDEDQAVRALTELVDPELRDRRGAQARERFESVLSWDCWARKVLPVIERAALMR' A
#
# COMPACT_ATOMS: atom_id res chain seq x y z
N MET A 1 -9.44 14.80 -5.58
CA MET A 1 -8.30 14.71 -4.64
C MET A 1 -7.28 13.84 -5.33
N GLN A 2 -6.15 14.38 -5.80
CA GLN A 2 -5.22 13.63 -6.65
C GLN A 2 -4.54 12.51 -5.85
N SER A 3 -4.37 11.33 -6.45
CA SER A 3 -3.60 10.21 -5.89
C SER A 3 -2.10 10.54 -5.82
N THR A 4 -1.70 11.38 -4.87
CA THR A 4 -0.31 11.82 -4.70
C THR A 4 0.18 11.59 -3.26
N GLY A 5 1.47 11.24 -3.12
CA GLY A 5 2.12 10.98 -1.83
C GLY A 5 1.98 9.54 -1.34
N GLY A 6 2.17 9.33 -0.03
CA GLY A 6 2.33 8.00 0.57
C GLY A 6 1.16 7.01 0.41
N VAL A 7 -0.03 7.49 0.02
CA VAL A 7 -1.16 6.60 -0.32
C VAL A 7 -0.88 5.81 -1.59
N ALA A 8 -0.29 6.44 -2.62
CA ALA A 8 0.06 5.76 -3.88
C ALA A 8 1.22 4.78 -3.70
N ASP A 9 2.07 4.97 -2.68
CA ASP A 9 3.13 4.02 -2.32
C ASP A 9 2.58 2.76 -1.61
N VAL A 10 1.44 2.91 -0.93
CA VAL A 10 0.80 1.84 -0.15
C VAL A 10 -0.19 1.05 -1.02
N VAL A 11 -1.05 1.73 -1.76
CA VAL A 11 -2.14 1.12 -2.54
C VAL A 11 -1.66 0.77 -3.95
N VAL A 12 -1.81 -0.50 -4.32
CA VAL A 12 -1.66 -0.95 -5.71
C VAL A 12 -3.05 -0.98 -6.33
N ASP A 13 -3.29 -0.08 -7.28
CA ASP A 13 -4.59 0.10 -7.92
C ASP A 13 -5.11 -1.20 -8.57
N GLY A 14 -6.39 -1.48 -8.37
CA GLY A 14 -7.07 -2.71 -8.78
C GLY A 14 -6.73 -3.96 -7.95
N VAL A 15 -5.61 -3.96 -7.22
CA VAL A 15 -5.07 -5.12 -6.48
C VAL A 15 -5.37 -5.01 -4.99
N THR A 16 -4.75 -4.07 -4.28
CA THR A 16 -4.94 -3.93 -2.83
C THR A 16 -6.04 -2.91 -2.49
N GLY A 17 -6.56 -2.21 -3.50
CA GLY A 17 -7.55 -1.14 -3.38
C GLY A 17 -7.70 -0.42 -4.70
N SER A 18 -8.31 0.78 -4.66
CA SER A 18 -8.45 1.64 -5.84
C SER A 18 -7.85 3.01 -5.53
N LEU A 19 -7.01 3.50 -6.43
CA LEU A 19 -6.57 4.90 -6.44
C LEU A 19 -7.61 5.70 -7.22
N VAL A 20 -8.07 6.80 -6.64
CA VAL A 20 -9.18 7.60 -7.19
C VAL A 20 -8.80 9.08 -7.18
N ASP A 21 -9.15 9.79 -8.25
CA ASP A 21 -8.83 11.22 -8.41
C ASP A 21 -10.04 12.14 -8.19
N ASP A 22 -11.25 11.58 -8.30
CA ASP A 22 -12.52 12.30 -8.23
C ASP A 22 -13.60 11.51 -7.47
N GLU A 23 -14.71 12.19 -7.18
CA GLU A 23 -15.83 11.62 -6.42
C GLU A 23 -16.53 10.47 -7.17
N ASP A 24 -16.69 10.58 -8.49
CA ASP A 24 -17.35 9.56 -9.29
C ASP A 24 -16.54 8.25 -9.30
N GLN A 25 -15.21 8.35 -9.35
CA GLN A 25 -14.30 7.22 -9.20
C GLN A 25 -14.40 6.60 -7.80
N ALA A 26 -14.48 7.42 -6.76
CA ALA A 26 -14.67 6.93 -5.39
C ALA A 26 -15.99 6.19 -5.22
N VAL A 27 -17.10 6.72 -5.75
CA VAL A 27 -18.42 6.06 -5.72
C VAL A 27 -18.39 4.73 -6.46
N ARG A 28 -17.75 4.67 -7.65
CA ARG A 28 -17.58 3.40 -8.38
C ARG A 28 -16.77 2.39 -7.58
N ALA A 29 -15.62 2.80 -7.04
CA ALA A 29 -14.76 1.92 -6.24
C ALA A 29 -15.48 1.40 -4.98
N LEU A 30 -16.25 2.23 -4.29
CA LEU A 30 -17.06 1.81 -3.15
C LEU A 30 -18.18 0.85 -3.56
N THR A 31 -18.79 1.07 -4.72
CA THR A 31 -19.84 0.19 -5.26
C THR A 31 -19.29 -1.20 -5.59
N GLU A 32 -18.08 -1.29 -6.14
CA GLU A 32 -17.39 -2.56 -6.36
C GLU A 32 -17.24 -3.37 -5.06
N LEU A 33 -16.94 -2.71 -3.93
CA LEU A 33 -16.72 -3.36 -2.63
C LEU A 33 -17.99 -3.88 -1.95
N VAL A 34 -19.16 -3.71 -2.58
CA VAL A 34 -20.39 -4.41 -2.19
C VAL A 34 -20.26 -5.91 -2.46
N ASP A 35 -19.48 -6.31 -3.48
CA ASP A 35 -19.14 -7.71 -3.73
C ASP A 35 -18.18 -8.22 -2.63
N PRO A 36 -18.62 -9.17 -1.78
CA PRO A 36 -17.79 -9.70 -0.71
C PRO A 36 -16.56 -10.45 -1.25
N GLU A 37 -16.64 -11.14 -2.39
CA GLU A 37 -15.52 -11.90 -2.93
C GLU A 37 -14.39 -10.97 -3.38
N LEU A 38 -14.75 -9.90 -4.09
CA LEU A 38 -13.79 -8.86 -4.48
C LEU A 38 -13.16 -8.20 -3.25
N ARG A 39 -13.97 -7.83 -2.26
CA ARG A 39 -13.49 -7.18 -1.04
C ARG A 39 -12.53 -8.07 -0.26
N ASP A 40 -12.86 -9.34 -0.10
CA ASP A 40 -12.02 -10.30 0.63
C ASP A 40 -10.71 -10.57 -0.11
N ARG A 41 -10.77 -10.71 -1.44
CA ARG A 41 -9.58 -10.87 -2.29
C ARG A 41 -8.64 -9.66 -2.19
N ARG A 42 -9.16 -8.44 -2.38
CA ARG A 42 -8.35 -7.21 -2.28
C ARG A 42 -7.79 -7.04 -0.87
N GLY A 43 -8.57 -7.37 0.17
CA GLY A 43 -8.13 -7.36 1.57
C GLY A 43 -6.97 -8.33 1.84
N ALA A 44 -7.06 -9.56 1.34
CA ALA A 44 -5.98 -10.54 1.45
C ALA A 44 -4.69 -10.05 0.76
N GLN A 45 -4.81 -9.50 -0.45
CA GLN A 45 -3.68 -8.95 -1.20
C GLN A 45 -3.05 -7.74 -0.49
N ALA A 46 -3.89 -6.85 0.09
CA ALA A 46 -3.42 -5.73 0.90
C ALA A 46 -2.64 -6.22 2.14
N ARG A 47 -3.13 -7.28 2.80
CA ARG A 47 -2.47 -7.89 3.95
C ARG A 47 -1.12 -8.49 3.59
N GLU A 48 -1.06 -9.25 2.49
CA GLU A 48 0.18 -9.85 1.97
C GLU A 48 1.22 -8.77 1.63
N ARG A 49 0.79 -7.66 0.99
CA ARG A 49 1.67 -6.51 0.73
C ARG A 49 2.20 -5.90 2.02
N PHE A 50 1.35 -5.72 3.03
CA PHE A 50 1.80 -5.18 4.30
C PHE A 50 2.90 -6.04 4.93
N GLU A 51 2.69 -7.36 4.99
CA GLU A 51 3.66 -8.30 5.57
C GLU A 51 4.98 -8.32 4.80
N SER A 52 4.91 -8.32 3.47
CA SER A 52 6.07 -8.47 2.62
C SER A 52 6.93 -7.20 2.52
N VAL A 53 6.32 -6.01 2.53
CA VAL A 53 7.08 -4.78 2.21
C VAL A 53 6.82 -3.57 3.09
N LEU A 54 5.69 -3.46 3.80
CA LEU A 54 5.32 -2.25 4.54
C LEU A 54 5.46 -2.37 6.07
N SER A 55 5.65 -3.58 6.60
CA SER A 55 5.86 -3.79 8.03
C SER A 55 7.13 -3.12 8.55
N TRP A 56 7.16 -2.81 9.84
CA TRP A 56 8.34 -2.23 10.49
C TRP A 56 9.56 -3.15 10.39
N ASP A 57 9.37 -4.47 10.48
CA ASP A 57 10.45 -5.44 10.30
C ASP A 57 11.03 -5.37 8.89
N CYS A 58 10.18 -5.29 7.86
CA CYS A 58 10.62 -5.13 6.48
C CYS A 58 11.35 -3.81 6.25
N TRP A 59 10.88 -2.72 6.86
CA TRP A 59 11.56 -1.43 6.82
C TRP A 59 12.91 -1.46 7.54
N ALA A 60 12.98 -2.05 8.74
CA ALA A 60 14.20 -2.16 9.52
C ALA A 60 15.28 -2.93 8.74
N ARG A 61 14.93 -4.06 8.10
CA ARG A 61 15.85 -4.82 7.25
C ARG A 61 16.44 -4.00 6.08
N LYS A 62 15.69 -3.03 5.55
CA LYS A 62 16.15 -2.15 4.47
C LYS A 62 17.01 -0.99 4.98
N VAL A 63 16.63 -0.40 6.12
CA VAL A 63 17.21 0.84 6.62
C VAL A 63 18.43 0.61 7.51
N LEU A 64 18.44 -0.43 8.36
CA LEU A 64 19.56 -0.71 9.26
C LEU A 64 20.91 -0.81 8.54
N PRO A 65 21.04 -1.54 7.42
CA PRO A 65 22.31 -1.60 6.71
C PRO A 65 22.79 -0.25 6.16
N VAL A 66 21.87 0.67 5.85
CA VAL A 66 22.21 2.03 5.41
C VAL A 66 22.78 2.84 6.58
N ILE A 67 22.13 2.76 7.75
CA ILE A 67 22.57 3.43 8.96
C ILE A 67 23.95 2.90 9.40
N GLU A 68 24.13 1.58 9.40
CA GLU A 68 25.40 0.94 9.76
C GLU A 68 26.55 1.38 8.83
N ARG A 69 26.32 1.41 7.51
CA ARG A 69 27.31 1.94 6.56
C ARG A 69 27.65 3.40 6.81
N ALA A 70 26.64 4.23 7.07
CA ALA A 70 26.85 5.64 7.35
C ALA A 70 27.63 5.88 8.66
N ALA A 71 27.41 5.01 9.66
CA ALA A 71 28.15 5.05 10.92
C ALA A 71 29.63 4.67 10.75
N LEU A 72 29.94 3.73 9.87
CA LEU A 72 31.31 3.28 9.55
C LEU A 72 32.10 4.27 8.67
N MET A 73 31.42 5.23 8.04
CA MET A 73 32.04 6.29 7.24
C MET A 73 32.43 7.54 8.05
N ARG A 74 32.21 7.53 9.38
CA ARG A 74 32.64 8.60 10.29
C ARG A 74 34.03 8.35 10.85
#